data_AF-X1N6G9-F1
#
_entry.id   AF-X1N6G9-F1
#
_cell.length_a   1.000
_cell.length_b   1.000
_cell.length_c   1.000
_cell.angle_alpha   90.00
_cell.angle_beta   90.00
_cell.angle_gamma   90.00
#
_symmetry.space_group_name_H-M   'P 1'
#
loop_
_entity.id
_entity.type
_entity.pdbx_description
1 polymer ?
#
loop_
_entity_poly.entity_id
_entity_poly.type
_entity_poly.pdbx_seq_one_letter_code
_entity_poly.pdbx_strand_id
1 'polypeptide(L)'
;MFLKYAHGFIVFPGGYGTMDEFFESLVLIQTLKQASFPVILMGSEYWQGLINWMQEKMLKEYKHISPEDMDVFTVLDESEKAVKIIVDFKESEGRVGIELPPGMKKT
;
A
#
# COMPACT_ATOMS: atom_id res chain seq x y z
N MET A 1 6.47 -5.44 13.28
CA MET A 1 6.87 -4.56 14.44
C MET A 1 6.93 -3.07 14.09
N PHE A 2 7.29 -2.70 12.87
CA PHE A 2 7.57 -1.30 12.48
C PHE A 2 6.33 -0.42 12.31
N LEU A 3 5.17 -1.02 12.03
CA LEU A 3 3.99 -0.29 11.58
C LEU A 3 3.33 0.54 12.69
N LYS A 4 3.49 0.16 13.96
CA LYS A 4 2.84 0.83 15.11
C LYS A 4 3.14 2.33 15.20
N TYR A 5 4.35 2.75 14.84
CA TYR A 5 4.80 4.16 14.93
C TYR A 5 5.03 4.79 13.55
N ALA A 6 4.74 4.05 12.47
CA ALA A 6 4.89 4.53 11.11
C ALA A 6 3.70 5.43 10.73
N HIS A 7 4.00 6.48 9.96
CA HIS A 7 3.00 7.37 9.37
C HIS A 7 2.89 7.18 7.85
N GLY A 8 3.65 6.23 7.32
CA GLY A 8 3.81 5.93 5.91
C GLY A 8 4.86 4.84 5.76
N PHE A 9 4.80 4.09 4.66
CA PHE A 9 5.73 3.00 4.38
C PHE A 9 6.21 3.07 2.93
N ILE A 10 7.52 3.21 2.72
CA ILE A 10 8.14 3.20 1.39
C ILE A 10 8.92 1.90 1.25
N VAL A 11 8.57 1.11 0.24
CA VAL A 11 9.14 -0.20 -0.03
C VAL A 11 9.94 -0.13 -1.31
N PHE A 12 11.26 -0.28 -1.20
CA PHE A 12 12.18 -0.39 -2.33
C PHE A 12 12.31 -1.84 -2.78
N PRO A 13 12.81 -2.11 -4.01
CA PRO A 13 13.07 -3.47 -4.48
C PRO A 13 13.92 -4.26 -3.49
N GLY A 14 13.52 -5.50 -3.19
CA GLY A 14 14.20 -6.30 -2.18
C GLY A 14 13.74 -7.76 -2.12
N GLY A 15 14.36 -8.57 -1.27
CA GLY A 15 14.10 -10.01 -1.20
C GLY A 15 12.94 -10.41 -0.28
N TYR A 16 13.05 -11.60 0.32
CA TYR A 16 11.99 -12.15 1.17
C TYR A 16 11.59 -11.27 2.35
N GLY A 17 12.55 -10.64 3.05
CA GLY A 17 12.22 -9.76 4.18
C GLY A 17 11.42 -8.52 3.75
N THR A 18 11.69 -7.99 2.56
CA THR A 18 10.91 -6.88 1.99
C THR A 18 9.50 -7.32 1.65
N MET A 19 9.34 -8.51 1.07
CA MET A 19 8.02 -9.07 0.76
C MET A 19 7.22 -9.36 2.03
N ASP A 20 7.86 -9.91 3.06
CA ASP A 20 7.24 -10.20 4.35
C ASP A 20 6.61 -8.95 4.96
N GLU A 21 7.40 -7.88 5.10
CA GLU A 21 6.91 -6.60 5.64
C GLU A 21 5.88 -5.94 4.72
N PHE A 22 6.03 -6.05 3.39
CA PHE A 22 5.02 -5.54 2.45
C PHE A 22 3.68 -6.24 2.65
N PHE A 23 3.63 -7.57 2.63
CA PHE A 23 2.38 -8.31 2.82
C PHE A 23 1.81 -8.17 4.24
N GLU A 24 2.64 -8.09 5.28
CA GLU A 24 2.17 -7.78 6.64
C GLU A 24 1.44 -6.42 6.66
N SER A 25 2.00 -5.41 5.98
CA SER A 25 1.36 -4.08 5.90
C SER A 25 -0.01 -4.13 5.21
N LEU A 26 -0.14 -4.87 4.11
CA LEU A 26 -1.41 -5.03 3.41
C LEU A 26 -2.47 -5.68 4.30
N VAL A 27 -2.11 -6.77 4.98
CA VAL A 27 -3.03 -7.50 5.85
C VAL A 27 -3.48 -6.64 7.04
N LEU A 28 -2.58 -5.87 7.66
CA LEU A 28 -2.95 -5.02 8.79
C LEU A 28 -3.88 -3.87 8.40
N ILE A 29 -3.68 -3.27 7.22
CA ILE A 29 -4.55 -2.21 6.71
C ILE A 29 -5.90 -2.81 6.30
N GLN A 30 -5.90 -3.91 5.54
CA GLN A 30 -7.11 -4.62 5.11
C GLN A 30 -8.01 -5.00 6.29
N THR A 31 -7.42 -5.53 7.37
CA THR A 31 -8.16 -6.00 8.55
C THR A 31 -8.51 -4.88 9.55
N LEU A 32 -8.19 -3.63 9.22
CA LEU A 32 -8.37 -2.46 10.08
C LEU A 32 -7.68 -2.60 11.46
N LYS A 33 -6.65 -3.45 11.54
CA LYS A 33 -5.84 -3.65 12.75
C LYS A 33 -4.83 -2.53 12.96
N GLN A 34 -4.56 -1.76 11.91
CA GLN A 34 -3.78 -0.53 11.95
C GLN A 34 -4.53 0.56 11.18
N ALA A 35 -4.39 1.82 11.61
CA ALA A 35 -4.94 2.95 10.86
C ALA A 35 -4.40 2.97 9.44
N SER A 36 -5.23 3.31 8.45
CA SER A 36 -4.78 3.44 7.06
C SER A 36 -3.67 4.49 6.98
N PHE A 37 -2.53 4.15 6.40
CA PHE A 37 -1.44 5.07 6.08
C PHE A 37 -0.90 4.72 4.68
N PRO A 38 -0.19 5.65 4.00
CA PRO A 38 0.28 5.41 2.64
C PRO A 38 1.33 4.30 2.58
N VAL A 39 1.10 3.29 1.72
CA VAL A 39 2.10 2.27 1.34
C VAL A 39 2.55 2.55 -0.10
N ILE A 40 3.84 2.76 -0.29
CA ILE A 40 4.41 3.21 -1.57
C ILE A 40 5.49 2.22 -2.00
N LEU A 41 5.31 1.62 -3.18
CA LEU A 41 6.30 0.77 -3.83
C LEU A 41 7.14 1.61 -4.79
N MET A 42 8.46 1.62 -4.60
CA MET A 42 9.39 2.34 -5.49
C MET A 42 9.95 1.41 -6.57
N GLY A 43 9.99 1.88 -7.83
CA GLY A 43 10.58 1.17 -8.96
C GLY A 43 9.57 0.23 -9.64
N SER A 44 8.72 0.80 -10.49
CA SER A 44 7.58 0.11 -11.13
C SER A 44 7.97 -1.17 -11.87
N GLU A 45 9.10 -1.16 -12.58
CA GLU A 45 9.63 -2.32 -13.31
C GLU A 45 9.77 -3.56 -12.42
N TYR A 46 10.27 -3.38 -11.20
CA TYR A 46 10.50 -4.48 -10.27
C TYR A 46 9.19 -5.11 -9.77
N TRP A 47 8.19 -4.28 -9.47
CA TRP A 47 6.93 -4.70 -8.85
C TRP A 47 5.89 -5.21 -9.84
N GLN A 48 6.01 -4.86 -11.12
CA GLN A 48 5.00 -5.15 -12.15
C GLN A 48 4.61 -6.63 -12.21
N GLY A 49 5.59 -7.54 -12.12
CA GLY A 49 5.34 -8.98 -12.16
C GLY A 49 4.46 -9.46 -11.00
N LEU A 50 4.72 -8.98 -9.79
CA LEU A 50 3.95 -9.32 -8.60
C LEU A 50 2.53 -8.74 -8.68
N ILE A 51 2.40 -7.47 -9.07
CA ILE A 51 1.11 -6.79 -9.17
C ILE A 51 0.21 -7.46 -10.20
N ASN A 52 0.77 -7.82 -11.36
CA ASN A 52 0.05 -8.58 -12.37
C ASN A 52 -0.43 -9.92 -11.82
N TRP A 53 0.41 -10.64 -11.07
CA TRP A 53 0.00 -11.90 -10.46
C TRP A 53 -1.12 -11.70 -9.42
N MET A 54 -1.03 -10.69 -8.56
CA MET A 54 -2.11 -10.39 -7.59
C MET A 54 -3.42 -10.06 -8.31
N GLN A 55 -3.37 -9.25 -9.37
CA GLN A 55 -4.54 -8.87 -10.15
C GLN A 55 -5.16 -10.06 -10.90
N GLU A 56 -4.36 -10.85 -11.61
CA GLU A 56 -4.88 -11.95 -12.44
C GLU A 56 -5.27 -13.16 -11.60
N LYS A 57 -4.44 -13.55 -10.62
CA LYS A 57 -4.66 -14.76 -9.83
C LYS A 57 -5.47 -14.49 -8.57
N MET A 58 -4.97 -13.63 -7.68
CA MET A 58 -5.65 -13.43 -6.39
C MET A 58 -7.01 -12.75 -6.57
N LEU A 59 -7.10 -11.71 -7.40
CA LEU A 59 -8.33 -10.93 -7.57
C LEU A 59 -9.29 -11.56 -8.60
N LYS A 60 -8.88 -11.69 -9.86
CA LYS A 60 -9.80 -12.08 -10.95
C LYS A 60 -10.15 -13.56 -10.93
N GLU A 61 -9.15 -14.44 -10.91
CA GLU A 61 -9.35 -15.89 -11.05
C GLU A 61 -9.90 -16.52 -9.77
N TYR A 62 -9.20 -16.34 -8.65
CA TYR A 62 -9.53 -17.04 -7.40
C TYR A 62 -10.37 -16.21 -6.42
N LYS A 63 -10.47 -14.88 -6.60
CA LYS A 63 -11.26 -13.99 -5.74
C LYS A 63 -10.90 -14.09 -4.25
N HIS A 64 -9.62 -14.23 -3.95
CA HIS A 64 -9.08 -14.25 -2.59
C HIS A 64 -8.91 -12.86 -1.98
N ILE A 65 -8.92 -11.82 -2.83
CA ILE A 65 -8.91 -10.42 -2.43
C ILE A 65 -10.04 -9.68 -3.15
N SER A 66 -10.45 -8.55 -2.59
CA SER A 66 -11.45 -7.65 -3.18
C SER A 66 -10.75 -6.58 -4.03
N PRO A 67 -11.43 -5.93 -4.99
CA PRO A 67 -10.85 -4.83 -5.77
C PRO A 67 -10.19 -3.76 -4.89
N GLU A 68 -10.79 -3.46 -3.74
CA GLU A 68 -10.38 -2.48 -2.75
C GLU A 68 -9.09 -2.84 -1.99
N ASP A 69 -8.62 -4.08 -2.10
CA ASP A 69 -7.36 -4.49 -1.49
C ASP A 69 -6.16 -4.07 -2.36
N MET A 70 -6.35 -3.94 -3.68
CA MET A 70 -5.32 -3.46 -4.63
C MET A 70 -5.04 -1.96 -4.50
N ASP A 71 -5.95 -1.29 -3.81
CA ASP A 71 -6.00 0.13 -3.57
C ASP A 71 -5.10 0.51 -2.36
N VAL A 72 -4.74 -0.45 -1.49
CA VAL A 72 -3.93 -0.22 -0.27
C VAL A 72 -2.54 0.39 -0.54
N PHE A 73 -1.97 0.18 -1.73
CA PHE A 73 -0.62 0.63 -2.08
C PHE A 73 -0.58 1.40 -3.40
N THR A 74 0.46 2.20 -3.59
CA THR A 74 0.72 2.95 -4.83
C THR A 74 2.13 2.67 -5.33
N VAL A 75 2.33 2.64 -6.64
CA VAL A 75 3.64 2.39 -7.27
C VAL A 75 4.15 3.68 -7.90
N LEU A 76 5.38 4.06 -7.60
CA LEU A 76 6.01 5.28 -8.09
C LEU A 76 7.47 5.07 -8.48
N ASP A 77 7.95 5.88 -9.40
CA ASP A 77 9.38 5.95 -9.78
C ASP A 77 10.05 7.25 -9.30
N GLU A 78 9.26 8.28 -8.97
CA GLU A 78 9.74 9.58 -8.52
C GLU A 78 9.72 9.67 -6.99
N SER A 79 10.90 9.81 -6.39
CA SER A 79 11.07 9.84 -4.93
C SER A 79 10.39 11.04 -4.26
N GLU A 80 10.36 12.19 -4.94
CA GLU A 80 9.79 13.44 -4.49
C GLU A 80 8.26 13.31 -4.33
N LYS A 81 7.61 12.58 -5.24
CA LYS A 81 6.17 12.28 -5.15
C LYS A 81 5.87 11.37 -3.98
N ALA A 82 6.71 10.36 -3.75
CA ALA A 82 6.54 9.45 -2.61
C ALA A 82 6.62 10.19 -1.27
N VAL A 83 7.62 11.06 -1.12
CA VAL A 83 7.77 11.90 0.08
C VAL A 83 6.58 12.83 0.25
N LYS A 84 6.14 13.50 -0.84
CA LYS A 84 5.01 14.40 -0.80
C LYS A 84 3.74 13.72 -0.28
N ILE A 85 3.42 12.53 -0.77
CA ILE A 85 2.24 11.76 -0.33
C ILE A 85 2.25 11.52 1.18
N ILE A 86 3.40 11.14 1.74
CA ILE A 86 3.53 10.86 3.19
C ILE A 86 3.41 12.15 4.01
N VAL A 87 4.03 13.24 3.56
CA VAL A 87 3.97 14.54 4.25
C VAL A 87 2.54 15.08 4.25
N ASP A 88 1.88 15.10 3.09
CA ASP A 88 0.50 15.57 2.96
C ASP A 88 -0.47 14.74 3.82
N PHE A 89 -0.27 13.42 3.90
CA PHE A 89 -1.05 12.53 4.75
C PHE A 89 -0.88 12.86 6.25
N LYS A 90 0.35 13.19 6.68
CA LYS A 90 0.63 13.56 8.07
C LYS A 90 0.04 14.92 8.44
N GLU A 91 0.17 15.91 7.56
CA GLU A 91 -0.30 17.28 7.81
C GLU A 91 -1.83 17.41 7.80
N SER A 92 -2.52 16.51 7.10
CA SER A 92 -3.99 16.44 7.10
C SER A 92 -4.59 15.80 8.37
N GLU A 93 -3.82 15.55 9.43
CA GLU A 93 -4.26 14.83 10.66
C GLU A 93 -4.94 13.47 10.36
N GLY A 94 -4.49 12.78 9.29
CA GLY A 94 -5.12 11.54 8.82
C GLY A 94 -6.52 11.72 8.22
N ARG A 95 -6.90 12.97 7.89
CA ARG A 95 -8.19 13.33 7.30
C ARG A 95 -7.99 14.30 6.13
N VAL A 96 -8.09 13.71 4.93
CA VAL A 96 -8.36 14.33 3.62
C VAL A 96 -7.12 14.74 2.82
N GLY A 97 -6.88 14.06 1.68
CA GLY A 97 -5.92 14.48 0.66
C GLY A 97 -5.51 13.41 -0.36
N ILE A 98 -5.56 12.13 0.01
CA ILE A 98 -5.48 11.01 -0.93
C ILE A 98 -6.91 10.57 -1.17
N GLU A 99 -7.38 10.55 -2.43
CA GLU A 99 -8.61 9.82 -2.74
C GLU A 99 -8.40 8.39 -2.26
N LEU A 100 -9.15 8.00 -1.22
CA LEU A 100 -9.18 6.62 -0.78
C LEU A 100 -9.46 5.78 -2.02
N PRO A 101 -8.56 4.86 -2.37
CA PRO A 101 -8.71 4.17 -3.61
C PRO A 101 -10.00 3.31 -3.59
N PRO A 102 -10.67 3.15 -4.74
CA PRO A 102 -12.11 2.96 -4.83
C PRO A 102 -12.66 1.74 -4.07
N GLY A 103 -13.07 1.96 -2.81
CA GLY A 103 -13.94 1.09 -2.02
C GLY A 103 -13.46 0.79 -0.59
N MET A 104 -12.37 1.40 -0.12
CA MET A 104 -12.12 1.49 1.33
C MET A 104 -13.25 2.27 2.02
N LYS A 105 -14.09 1.55 2.79
CA LYS A 105 -15.13 2.16 3.64
C LYS A 105 -14.50 2.84 4.84
N LYS A 106 -14.83 4.13 5.02
CA LYS A 106 -14.54 4.92 6.23
C LYS A 106 -15.27 4.32 7.43
N THR A 107 -14.53 3.96 8.47
CA THR A 107 -15.04 3.99 9.86
C THR A 107 -14.35 5.11 10.60
#